data_AF-A0A358S6A9-F1
#
_entry.id   AF-A0A358S6A9-F1
#
_cell.length_a   1.000
_cell.length_b   1.000
_cell.length_c   1.000
_cell.angle_alpha   90.00
_cell.angle_beta   90.00
_cell.angle_gamma   90.00
#
_symmetry.space_group_name_H-M   'P 1'
#
loop_
_entity.id
_entity.type
_entity.pdbx_description
1 polymer ?
#
loop_
_entity_poly.entity_id
_entity_poly.type
_entity_poly.pdbx_seq_one_letter_code
_entity_poly.pdbx_strand_id
1 'polypeptide(L)'
;MDYDVIILGGGLVGCAMAYELCKYNLNIGLIEKNFDIAEDVALFNSSLILDGKDIEEDHIYQLIRRSNQKLDALSEELDVFYEKVPSFTIYPSEEEAVRIYDRAVKRGIQGISLLTGKEASKMNHHIKEEERNVIYSMNTGVISPYDYATAMAEIAYDNGVSFRLEEEVLDIHNQPRGGIKVTTNKNKYTARVVIRTTFGDHYSIKKDEEMVGPHDIIEHMLVEKDFQNEIKHIIKEYKASGEVISLVPTSTNKLLASLKTSTSKEFSQMKKEVENVIGPFPPERVDIINESRNWTEPIQIDQEFEAEGYIHIQAKNYAVDNVLSAITEDALHMVLKHFKAKPNSDYESKRRKYYRFREMDDEERNEIISIDPKYGKMICLCSNVTEGEIVDSIRRPMGARTVEGVRRRTGIVFGRCQGSYCLTKIIGILARELHKSPLEIMNDKKNSQVVFARIKEFDGR
;
A
#
# COMPACT_ATOMS: atom_id res chain seq x y z
N MET A 1 3.17 -0.15 33.27
CA MET A 1 3.10 -0.42 31.82
C MET A 1 2.30 0.72 31.23
N ASP A 2 2.86 1.39 30.24
CA ASP A 2 2.22 2.53 29.56
C ASP A 2 1.21 2.04 28.53
N TYR A 3 1.49 0.90 27.91
CA TYR A 3 0.61 0.19 26.99
C TYR A 3 0.58 -1.30 27.34
N ASP A 4 -0.48 -2.00 26.95
CA ASP A 4 -0.49 -3.45 26.92
C ASP A 4 0.38 -3.93 25.74
N VAL A 5 0.17 -3.33 24.57
CA VAL A 5 0.86 -3.66 23.31
C VAL A 5 1.44 -2.41 22.68
N ILE A 6 2.71 -2.47 22.27
CA ILE A 6 3.32 -1.47 21.39
C ILE A 6 3.60 -2.09 20.03
N ILE A 7 3.16 -1.44 18.96
CA ILE A 7 3.47 -1.76 17.56
C ILE A 7 4.56 -0.80 17.10
N LEU A 8 5.62 -1.34 16.50
CA LEU A 8 6.72 -0.56 15.94
C LEU A 8 6.62 -0.57 14.42
N GLY A 9 6.37 0.60 13.83
CA GLY A 9 6.15 0.79 12.41
C GLY A 9 4.68 1.07 12.07
N GLY A 10 4.45 2.14 11.33
CA GLY A 10 3.16 2.56 10.77
C GLY A 10 2.99 2.21 9.30
N GLY A 11 3.74 1.21 8.79
CA GLY A 11 3.54 0.65 7.46
C GLY A 11 2.26 -0.20 7.36
N LEU A 12 2.08 -0.89 6.23
CA LEU A 12 0.89 -1.70 5.96
C LEU A 12 0.59 -2.75 7.05
N VAL A 13 1.62 -3.50 7.48
CA VAL A 13 1.50 -4.54 8.52
C VAL A 13 1.20 -3.93 9.89
N GLY A 14 1.86 -2.83 10.25
CA GLY A 14 1.62 -2.15 11.53
C GLY A 14 0.20 -1.59 11.64
N CYS A 15 -0.32 -0.99 10.56
CA CYS A 15 -1.70 -0.51 10.49
C CYS A 15 -2.70 -1.67 10.61
N ALA A 16 -2.45 -2.81 9.94
CA ALA A 16 -3.29 -3.99 10.04
C ALA A 16 -3.27 -4.61 11.45
N MET A 17 -2.10 -4.65 12.10
CA MET A 17 -2.02 -5.08 13.50
C MET A 17 -2.79 -4.17 14.45
N ALA A 18 -2.70 -2.85 14.26
CA ALA A 18 -3.47 -1.89 15.07
C ALA A 18 -4.98 -2.11 14.90
N TYR A 19 -5.44 -2.33 13.67
CA TYR A 19 -6.82 -2.64 13.34
C TYR A 19 -7.31 -3.96 13.95
N GLU A 20 -6.52 -5.04 13.90
CA GLU A 20 -6.90 -6.31 14.53
C GLU A 20 -6.93 -6.21 16.06
N LEU A 21 -5.98 -5.50 16.67
CA LEU A 21 -5.88 -5.39 18.12
C LEU A 21 -6.96 -4.47 18.72
N CYS A 22 -7.41 -3.43 18.02
CA CYS A 22 -8.42 -2.48 18.53
C CYS A 22 -9.80 -3.11 18.77
N LYS A 23 -10.04 -4.32 18.22
CA LYS A 23 -11.23 -5.15 18.47
C LYS A 23 -11.26 -5.74 19.88
N TYR A 24 -10.20 -5.56 20.67
CA TYR A 24 -10.05 -6.06 22.02
C TYR A 24 -9.80 -4.92 23.01
N ASN A 25 -10.14 -5.14 24.27
CA ASN A 25 -9.99 -4.14 25.34
C ASN A 25 -8.53 -4.00 25.83
N LEU A 26 -7.62 -3.69 24.92
CA LEU A 26 -6.19 -3.51 25.15
C LEU A 26 -5.81 -2.03 24.99
N ASN A 27 -4.90 -1.55 25.83
CA ASN A 27 -4.28 -0.24 25.64
C ASN A 27 -3.12 -0.36 24.63
N ILE A 28 -3.29 0.17 23.42
CA ILE A 28 -2.39 -0.07 22.28
C ILE A 28 -1.72 1.24 21.86
N GLY A 29 -0.40 1.19 21.68
CA GLY A 29 0.39 2.27 21.07
C GLY A 29 1.02 1.84 19.76
N LEU A 30 1.01 2.70 18.74
CA LEU A 30 1.79 2.52 17.50
C LEU A 30 2.82 3.64 17.38
N ILE A 31 4.08 3.30 17.12
CA ILE A 31 5.20 4.25 16.97
C ILE A 31 5.68 4.25 15.52
N GLU A 32 5.68 5.42 14.88
CA GLU A 32 6.09 5.63 13.49
C GLU A 32 7.05 6.83 13.39
N LYS A 33 8.17 6.64 12.69
CA LYS A 33 9.25 7.63 12.58
C LYS A 33 8.94 8.76 11.60
N ASN A 34 8.05 8.52 10.63
CA ASN A 34 7.69 9.48 9.60
C ASN A 34 6.51 10.38 10.00
N PHE A 35 6.16 11.34 9.14
CA PHE A 35 5.09 12.31 9.39
C PHE A 35 3.69 11.72 9.21
N ASP A 36 3.61 10.63 8.46
CA ASP A 36 2.38 9.93 8.13
C ASP A 36 2.59 8.41 8.18
N ILE A 37 1.48 7.67 8.18
CA ILE A 37 1.48 6.22 8.05
C ILE A 37 1.63 5.80 6.59
N ALA A 38 2.08 4.57 6.38
CA ALA A 38 2.21 3.94 5.06
C ALA A 38 3.03 4.74 4.03
N GLU A 39 3.97 5.59 4.48
CA GLU A 39 4.89 6.30 3.59
C GLU A 39 5.83 5.35 2.81
N ASP A 40 6.04 4.14 3.33
CA ASP A 40 6.84 3.09 2.70
C ASP A 40 6.06 2.23 1.69
N VAL A 41 4.75 2.48 1.55
CA VAL A 41 3.88 1.87 0.53
C VAL A 41 4.02 2.65 -0.77
N ALA A 42 4.14 1.92 -1.88
CA ALA A 42 4.26 2.52 -3.21
C ALA A 42 3.15 3.57 -3.44
N LEU A 43 3.54 4.68 -4.08
CA LEU A 43 2.63 5.79 -4.34
C LEU A 43 1.52 5.42 -5.34
N PHE A 44 1.73 4.36 -6.12
CA PHE A 44 0.73 3.85 -7.03
C PHE A 44 -0.41 3.22 -6.24
N ASN A 45 -1.61 3.78 -6.41
CA ASN A 45 -2.83 3.35 -5.74
C ASN A 45 -3.39 2.02 -6.31
N SER A 46 -2.50 1.08 -6.64
CA SER A 46 -2.82 -0.20 -7.28
C SER A 46 -1.72 -1.22 -6.99
N SER A 47 -2.13 -2.37 -6.47
CA SER A 47 -1.32 -3.57 -6.25
C SER A 47 -2.10 -4.81 -6.69
N LEU A 48 -1.37 -5.85 -7.09
CA LEU A 48 -1.91 -7.09 -7.60
C LEU A 48 -2.31 -8.02 -6.45
N ILE A 49 -3.59 -8.40 -6.43
CA ILE A 49 -4.08 -9.54 -5.64
C ILE A 49 -3.86 -10.83 -6.41
N LEU A 50 -3.10 -11.74 -5.80
CA LEU A 50 -2.62 -13.01 -6.31
C LEU A 50 -3.60 -14.12 -5.94
N ASP A 51 -3.77 -15.07 -6.85
CA ASP A 51 -4.48 -16.34 -6.60
C ASP A 51 -3.60 -17.41 -5.95
N GLY A 52 -2.30 -17.14 -5.83
CA GLY A 52 -1.31 -18.03 -5.25
C GLY A 52 -0.79 -19.14 -6.17
N LYS A 53 -1.15 -19.17 -7.48
CA LYS A 53 -0.68 -20.22 -8.40
C LYS A 53 0.85 -20.23 -8.55
N ASP A 54 1.44 -19.04 -8.60
CA ASP A 54 2.87 -18.80 -8.83
C ASP A 54 3.72 -18.96 -7.56
N ILE A 55 3.08 -19.19 -6.40
CA ILE A 55 3.76 -19.28 -5.11
C ILE A 55 4.24 -20.70 -4.88
N GLU A 56 5.55 -20.88 -4.66
CA GLU A 56 6.15 -22.20 -4.49
C GLU A 56 5.91 -22.74 -3.08
N GLU A 57 6.06 -21.86 -2.09
CA GLU A 57 5.98 -22.16 -0.68
C GLU A 57 4.52 -22.35 -0.24
N ASP A 58 4.19 -23.56 0.23
CA ASP A 58 2.80 -23.88 0.60
C ASP A 58 2.28 -22.99 1.74
N HIS A 59 3.12 -22.67 2.73
CA HIS A 59 2.71 -21.82 3.86
C HIS A 59 2.30 -20.41 3.40
N ILE A 60 3.00 -19.81 2.43
CA ILE A 60 2.63 -18.52 1.84
C ILE A 60 1.34 -18.64 1.04
N TYR A 61 1.19 -19.71 0.25
CA TYR A 61 -0.06 -19.99 -0.44
C TYR A 61 -1.26 -20.07 0.53
N GLN A 62 -1.11 -20.73 1.68
CA GLN A 62 -2.18 -20.81 2.69
C GLN A 62 -2.53 -19.42 3.27
N LEU A 63 -1.54 -18.55 3.51
CA LEU A 63 -1.77 -17.17 3.97
C LEU A 63 -2.52 -16.35 2.91
N ILE A 64 -2.15 -16.46 1.63
CA ILE A 64 -2.84 -15.78 0.53
C ILE A 64 -4.28 -16.28 0.42
N ARG A 65 -4.48 -17.61 0.44
CA ARG A 65 -5.81 -18.21 0.36
C ARG A 65 -6.72 -17.72 1.49
N ARG A 66 -6.22 -17.69 2.73
CA ARG A 66 -6.98 -17.21 3.90
C ARG A 66 -7.29 -15.71 3.82
N SER A 67 -6.34 -14.90 3.35
CA SER A 67 -6.54 -13.46 3.18
C SER A 67 -7.58 -13.16 2.09
N ASN A 68 -7.47 -13.81 0.92
CA ASN A 68 -8.41 -13.63 -0.19
C ASN A 68 -9.85 -14.00 0.18
N GLN A 69 -10.05 -15.01 1.04
CA GLN A 69 -11.39 -15.39 1.53
C GLN A 69 -12.10 -14.28 2.30
N LYS A 70 -11.35 -13.35 2.89
CA LYS A 70 -11.87 -12.23 3.69
C LYS A 70 -11.91 -10.92 2.91
N LEU A 71 -11.24 -10.85 1.75
CA LEU A 71 -10.92 -9.60 1.10
C LEU A 71 -12.14 -8.83 0.60
N ASP A 72 -13.15 -9.51 0.03
CA ASP A 72 -14.41 -8.87 -0.41
C ASP A 72 -15.07 -8.12 0.77
N ALA A 73 -15.37 -8.84 1.85
CA ALA A 73 -16.03 -8.28 3.04
C ALA A 73 -15.19 -7.20 3.71
N LEU A 74 -13.87 -7.41 3.81
CA LEU A 74 -12.97 -6.44 4.42
C LEU A 74 -12.85 -5.16 3.59
N SER A 75 -12.82 -5.27 2.26
CA SER A 75 -12.77 -4.10 1.38
C SER A 75 -14.02 -3.24 1.47
N GLU A 76 -15.20 -3.86 1.63
CA GLU A 76 -16.47 -3.18 1.84
C GLU A 76 -16.51 -2.50 3.22
N GLU A 77 -16.07 -3.20 4.27
CA GLU A 77 -16.01 -2.66 5.63
C GLU A 77 -15.07 -1.46 5.76
N LEU A 78 -13.90 -1.53 5.10
CA LEU A 78 -12.90 -0.49 5.11
C LEU A 78 -13.18 0.65 4.12
N ASP A 79 -14.15 0.51 3.22
CA ASP A 79 -14.41 1.42 2.11
C ASP A 79 -13.13 1.69 1.28
N VAL A 80 -12.54 0.59 0.80
CA VAL A 80 -11.29 0.56 0.03
C VAL A 80 -11.55 -0.02 -1.36
N PHE A 81 -10.93 0.58 -2.38
CA PHE A 81 -11.00 0.04 -3.73
C PHE A 81 -10.37 -1.35 -3.79
N TYR A 82 -11.21 -2.34 -4.08
CA TYR A 82 -10.84 -3.69 -4.46
C TYR A 82 -11.72 -4.12 -5.63
N GLU A 83 -11.10 -4.62 -6.68
CA GLU A 83 -11.81 -5.15 -7.84
C GLU A 83 -11.24 -6.51 -8.22
N LYS A 84 -12.12 -7.50 -8.42
CA LYS A 84 -11.74 -8.78 -9.01
C LYS A 84 -11.53 -8.58 -10.50
N VAL A 85 -10.30 -8.77 -10.94
CA VAL A 85 -9.86 -8.55 -12.31
C VAL A 85 -9.16 -9.82 -12.77
N PRO A 86 -9.70 -10.56 -13.74
CA PRO A 86 -9.04 -11.75 -14.24
C PRO A 86 -7.67 -11.43 -14.85
N SER A 87 -6.75 -12.37 -14.75
CA SER A 87 -5.39 -12.22 -15.26
C SER A 87 -5.07 -13.21 -16.37
N PHE A 88 -4.31 -12.74 -17.36
CA PHE A 88 -3.55 -13.57 -18.29
C PHE A 88 -2.08 -13.54 -17.89
N THR A 89 -1.49 -14.69 -17.60
CA THR A 89 -0.07 -14.83 -17.27
C THR A 89 0.63 -15.66 -18.35
N ILE A 90 1.63 -15.06 -19.00
CA ILE A 90 2.40 -15.65 -20.09
C ILE A 90 3.74 -16.13 -19.52
N TYR A 91 4.07 -17.40 -19.78
CA TYR A 91 5.32 -18.02 -19.32
C TYR A 91 6.30 -18.26 -20.48
N PRO A 92 7.61 -18.27 -20.20
CA PRO A 92 8.62 -18.43 -21.24
C PRO A 92 8.66 -19.84 -21.85
N SER A 93 8.09 -20.84 -21.16
CA SER A 93 8.07 -22.23 -21.64
C SER A 93 6.77 -22.96 -21.31
N GLU A 94 6.42 -23.95 -22.15
CA GLU A 94 5.25 -24.82 -21.94
C GLU A 94 5.41 -25.64 -20.66
N GLU A 95 6.62 -26.17 -20.40
CA GLU A 95 6.93 -26.95 -19.20
C GLU A 95 6.62 -26.16 -17.92
N GLU A 96 7.03 -24.89 -17.87
CA GLU A 96 6.76 -24.02 -16.72
C GLU A 96 5.27 -23.73 -16.54
N ALA A 97 4.56 -23.40 -17.63
CA ALA A 97 3.12 -23.15 -17.58
C ALA A 97 2.35 -24.39 -17.12
N VAL A 98 2.67 -25.57 -17.66
CA VAL A 98 2.04 -26.85 -17.26
C VAL A 98 2.32 -27.14 -15.79
N ARG A 99 3.57 -26.97 -15.33
CA ARG A 99 3.94 -27.18 -13.92
C ARG A 99 3.13 -26.28 -12.97
N ILE A 100 2.98 -25.00 -13.31
CA ILE A 100 2.23 -24.03 -12.48
C ILE A 100 0.72 -24.34 -12.52
N TYR A 101 0.19 -24.69 -13.69
CA TYR A 101 -1.21 -25.09 -13.84
C TYR A 101 -1.52 -26.35 -13.02
N ASP A 102 -0.70 -27.39 -13.13
CA ASP A 102 -0.88 -28.64 -12.36
C ASP A 102 -0.80 -28.39 -10.85
N ARG A 103 0.11 -27.50 -10.40
CA ARG A 103 0.18 -27.06 -9.01
C ARG A 103 -1.13 -26.41 -8.57
N ALA A 104 -1.69 -25.52 -9.38
CA ALA A 104 -2.94 -24.84 -9.10
C ALA A 104 -4.14 -25.81 -9.04
N VAL A 105 -4.22 -26.77 -9.98
CA VAL A 105 -5.25 -27.83 -9.98
C VAL A 105 -5.12 -28.70 -8.73
N LYS A 106 -3.90 -29.12 -8.37
CA LYS A 106 -3.64 -29.90 -7.15
C LYS A 106 -4.05 -29.16 -5.87
N ARG A 107 -3.88 -27.83 -5.85
CA ARG A 107 -4.35 -26.94 -4.77
C ARG A 107 -5.87 -26.72 -4.76
N GLY A 108 -6.58 -27.15 -5.81
CA GLY A 108 -8.02 -26.95 -5.95
C GLY A 108 -8.42 -25.52 -6.31
N ILE A 109 -7.52 -24.74 -6.94
CA ILE A 109 -7.85 -23.40 -7.44
C ILE A 109 -8.81 -23.56 -8.62
N GLN A 110 -10.04 -23.09 -8.47
CA GLN A 110 -11.07 -23.12 -9.51
C GLN A 110 -10.96 -21.92 -10.46
N GLY A 111 -11.61 -21.93 -11.62
CA GLY A 111 -11.61 -20.76 -12.52
C GLY A 111 -10.24 -20.42 -13.12
N ILE A 112 -9.36 -21.43 -13.24
CA ILE A 112 -8.05 -21.33 -13.88
C ILE A 112 -8.04 -22.20 -15.15
N SER A 113 -7.36 -21.77 -16.21
CA SER A 113 -7.28 -22.50 -17.47
C SER A 113 -5.91 -22.30 -18.11
N LEU A 114 -5.33 -23.40 -18.60
CA LEU A 114 -4.18 -23.36 -19.49
C LEU A 114 -4.71 -23.15 -20.92
N LEU A 115 -4.32 -22.05 -21.56
CA LEU A 115 -4.80 -21.62 -22.86
C LEU A 115 -3.68 -21.60 -23.89
N THR A 116 -4.02 -21.92 -25.12
CA THR A 116 -3.20 -21.59 -26.28
C THR A 116 -3.32 -20.09 -26.60
N GLY A 117 -2.33 -19.51 -27.29
CA GLY A 117 -2.39 -18.10 -27.72
C GLY A 117 -3.59 -17.77 -28.58
N LYS A 118 -4.09 -18.73 -29.37
CA LYS A 118 -5.33 -18.56 -30.14
C LYS A 118 -6.59 -18.51 -29.29
N GLU A 119 -6.62 -19.18 -28.16
CA GLU A 119 -7.75 -19.10 -27.22
C GLU A 119 -7.66 -17.81 -26.40
N ALA A 120 -6.46 -17.49 -25.92
CA ALA A 120 -6.23 -16.28 -25.13
C ALA A 120 -6.48 -15.00 -25.93
N SER A 121 -6.00 -14.91 -27.18
CA SER A 121 -6.23 -13.74 -28.08
C SER A 121 -7.70 -13.48 -28.38
N LYS A 122 -8.54 -14.53 -28.45
CA LYS A 122 -10.00 -14.38 -28.60
C LYS A 122 -10.65 -13.75 -27.37
N MET A 123 -10.08 -13.97 -26.18
CA MET A 123 -10.58 -13.41 -24.92
C MET A 123 -9.97 -12.03 -24.64
N ASN A 124 -8.74 -11.79 -25.08
CA ASN A 124 -8.01 -10.56 -24.87
C ASN A 124 -7.09 -10.27 -26.06
N HIS A 125 -7.44 -9.26 -26.87
CA HIS A 125 -6.74 -8.91 -28.10
C HIS A 125 -5.31 -8.40 -27.91
N HIS A 126 -4.90 -8.10 -26.66
CA HIS A 126 -3.51 -7.75 -26.32
C HIS A 126 -2.59 -8.98 -26.21
N ILE A 127 -3.17 -10.19 -26.13
CA ILE A 127 -2.41 -11.44 -26.12
C ILE A 127 -2.18 -11.90 -27.55
N LYS A 128 -0.94 -12.14 -27.93
CA LYS A 128 -0.58 -12.50 -29.31
C LYS A 128 -0.87 -13.99 -29.58
N GLU A 129 -1.29 -14.32 -30.81
CA GLU A 129 -1.63 -15.70 -31.17
C GLU A 129 -0.44 -16.67 -31.04
N GLU A 130 0.78 -16.16 -31.22
CA GLU A 130 2.03 -16.93 -31.08
C GLU A 130 2.40 -17.28 -29.63
N GLU A 131 1.77 -16.69 -28.62
CA GLU A 131 2.07 -16.96 -27.21
C GLU A 131 1.42 -18.27 -26.75
N ARG A 132 2.21 -19.34 -26.66
CA ARG A 132 1.65 -20.69 -26.44
C ARG A 132 1.42 -21.09 -24.98
N ASN A 133 1.92 -20.30 -24.03
CA ASN A 133 2.07 -20.72 -22.64
C ASN A 133 1.31 -19.77 -21.71
N VAL A 134 -0.01 -19.66 -21.89
CA VAL A 134 -0.84 -18.67 -21.19
C VAL A 134 -1.71 -19.35 -20.14
N ILE A 135 -1.64 -18.89 -18.90
CA ILE A 135 -2.59 -19.26 -17.85
C ILE A 135 -3.57 -18.10 -17.65
N TYR A 136 -4.86 -18.38 -17.83
CA TYR A 136 -5.95 -17.50 -17.46
C TYR A 136 -6.44 -17.84 -16.05
N SER A 137 -6.70 -16.83 -15.22
CA SER A 137 -7.24 -16.99 -13.85
C SER A 137 -8.29 -15.94 -13.56
N MET A 138 -9.44 -16.37 -13.02
CA MET A 138 -10.53 -15.50 -12.56
C MET A 138 -10.35 -14.98 -11.13
N ASN A 139 -9.32 -15.44 -10.39
CA ASN A 139 -9.21 -15.20 -8.94
C ASN A 139 -8.17 -14.14 -8.55
N THR A 140 -7.69 -13.37 -9.53
CA THR A 140 -6.81 -12.23 -9.30
C THR A 140 -7.62 -10.94 -9.15
N GLY A 141 -6.96 -9.88 -8.70
CA GLY A 141 -7.63 -8.59 -8.50
C GLY A 141 -6.66 -7.45 -8.30
N VAL A 142 -7.23 -6.28 -8.04
CA VAL A 142 -6.49 -5.05 -7.82
C VAL A 142 -6.98 -4.40 -6.54
N ILE A 143 -6.05 -3.99 -5.68
CA ILE A 143 -6.34 -3.24 -4.46
C ILE A 143 -5.54 -1.95 -4.42
N SER A 144 -6.02 -0.92 -3.72
CA SER A 144 -5.16 0.17 -3.26
C SER A 144 -4.47 -0.19 -1.94
N PRO A 145 -3.15 -0.43 -1.91
CA PRO A 145 -2.46 -0.79 -0.67
C PRO A 145 -2.37 0.38 0.32
N TYR A 146 -2.30 1.63 -0.17
CA TYR A 146 -2.25 2.80 0.69
C TYR A 146 -3.62 3.12 1.30
N ASP A 147 -4.70 3.05 0.51
CA ASP A 147 -6.05 3.20 1.05
C ASP A 147 -6.34 2.08 2.05
N TYR A 148 -5.85 0.86 1.79
CA TYR A 148 -5.96 -0.28 2.70
C TYR A 148 -5.30 0.02 4.06
N ALA A 149 -4.04 0.47 4.08
CA ALA A 149 -3.34 0.84 5.30
C ALA A 149 -4.02 2.00 6.05
N THR A 150 -4.37 3.09 5.33
CA THR A 150 -4.98 4.27 5.97
C THR A 150 -6.38 3.99 6.51
N ALA A 151 -7.19 3.17 5.84
CA ALA A 151 -8.50 2.76 6.33
C ALA A 151 -8.39 2.02 7.68
N MET A 152 -7.49 1.02 7.73
CA MET A 152 -7.25 0.25 8.96
C MET A 152 -6.75 1.14 10.10
N ALA A 153 -5.83 2.07 9.81
CA ALA A 153 -5.32 2.98 10.82
C ALA A 153 -6.34 4.02 11.30
N GLU A 154 -7.21 4.52 10.42
CA GLU A 154 -8.30 5.43 10.76
C GLU A 154 -9.28 4.77 11.72
N ILE A 155 -9.71 3.54 11.41
CA ILE A 155 -10.57 2.74 12.30
C ILE A 155 -9.85 2.45 13.62
N ALA A 156 -8.59 2.05 13.58
CA ALA A 156 -7.82 1.78 14.79
C ALA A 156 -7.71 3.04 15.68
N TYR A 157 -7.49 4.21 15.09
CA TYR A 157 -7.43 5.49 15.80
C TYR A 157 -8.76 5.82 16.48
N ASP A 158 -9.87 5.72 15.75
CA ASP A 158 -11.21 5.98 16.29
C ASP A 158 -11.59 5.00 17.40
N ASN A 159 -11.03 3.77 17.36
CA ASN A 159 -11.16 2.75 18.39
C ASN A 159 -10.11 2.85 19.52
N GLY A 160 -9.40 3.98 19.63
CA GLY A 160 -8.58 4.32 20.79
C GLY A 160 -7.10 3.91 20.71
N VAL A 161 -6.62 3.42 19.57
CA VAL A 161 -5.18 3.17 19.39
C VAL A 161 -4.42 4.49 19.39
N SER A 162 -3.37 4.58 20.21
CA SER A 162 -2.52 5.77 20.32
C SER A 162 -1.38 5.77 19.31
N PHE A 163 -1.49 6.60 18.28
CA PHE A 163 -0.44 6.78 17.27
C PHE A 163 0.59 7.85 17.70
N ARG A 164 1.87 7.50 17.61
CA ARG A 164 3.03 8.36 17.91
C ARG A 164 3.84 8.55 16.63
N LEU A 165 3.48 9.58 15.86
CA LEU A 165 4.16 9.94 14.62
C LEU A 165 5.42 10.79 14.88
N GLU A 166 6.27 10.86 13.87
CA GLU A 166 7.57 11.54 13.91
C GLU A 166 8.46 11.06 15.08
N GLU A 167 8.25 9.83 15.55
CA GLU A 167 8.90 9.28 16.74
C GLU A 167 9.68 8.02 16.36
N GLU A 168 11.00 8.10 16.50
CA GLU A 168 11.93 7.07 16.05
C GLU A 168 12.38 6.23 17.23
N VAL A 169 12.24 4.91 17.12
CA VAL A 169 12.74 3.95 18.10
C VAL A 169 14.26 3.89 18.01
N LEU A 170 14.92 3.96 19.16
CA LEU A 170 16.38 3.96 19.28
C LEU A 170 16.88 2.67 19.94
N ASP A 171 16.10 2.09 20.85
CA ASP A 171 16.53 0.93 21.64
C ASP A 171 15.33 0.15 22.20
N ILE A 172 15.48 -1.17 22.34
CA ILE A 172 14.48 -2.09 22.90
C ILE A 172 15.17 -3.06 23.84
N HIS A 173 14.65 -3.18 25.07
CA HIS A 173 15.19 -4.11 26.05
C HIS A 173 14.16 -4.70 26.98
N ASN A 174 14.37 -5.96 27.35
CA ASN A 174 13.61 -6.63 28.39
C ASN A 174 13.82 -5.94 29.75
N GLN A 175 12.75 -5.86 30.54
CA GLN A 175 12.78 -5.34 31.90
C GLN A 175 13.06 -6.48 32.90
N PRO A 176 13.88 -6.26 33.96
CA PRO A 176 14.14 -7.27 34.98
C PRO A 176 12.91 -7.77 35.74
N ARG A 177 11.81 -6.99 35.75
CA ARG A 177 10.56 -7.30 36.44
C ARG A 177 9.42 -7.70 35.47
N GLY A 178 9.77 -8.04 34.24
CA GLY A 178 8.82 -8.40 33.17
C GLY A 178 8.36 -7.21 32.34
N GLY A 179 7.98 -7.49 31.09
CA GLY A 179 7.66 -6.50 30.06
C GLY A 179 8.90 -6.00 29.32
N ILE A 180 8.65 -5.16 28.32
CA ILE A 180 9.65 -4.65 27.38
C ILE A 180 9.63 -3.14 27.45
N LYS A 181 10.82 -2.53 27.47
CA LYS A 181 10.99 -1.08 27.39
C LYS A 181 11.43 -0.70 25.97
N VAL A 182 10.76 0.32 25.43
CA VAL A 182 11.05 0.91 24.12
C VAL A 182 11.51 2.34 24.36
N THR A 183 12.73 2.67 23.96
CA THR A 183 13.29 4.02 24.03
C THR A 183 13.24 4.65 22.64
N THR A 184 12.72 5.88 22.55
CA THR A 184 12.64 6.63 21.31
C THR A 184 13.44 7.93 21.41
N ASN A 185 13.50 8.68 20.30
CA ASN A 185 14.07 10.02 20.26
C ASN A 185 13.25 11.07 21.05
N LYS A 186 12.02 10.75 21.48
CA LYS A 186 11.12 11.66 22.21
C LYS A 186 10.82 11.19 23.64
N ASN A 187 10.63 9.89 23.85
CA ASN A 187 10.07 9.32 25.07
C ASN A 187 10.67 7.94 25.40
N LYS A 188 10.20 7.37 26.52
CA LYS A 188 10.46 5.99 26.93
C LYS A 188 9.12 5.37 27.31
N TYR A 189 8.81 4.22 26.74
CA TYR A 189 7.58 3.48 27.00
C TYR A 189 7.86 2.10 27.55
N THR A 190 6.88 1.52 28.21
CA THR A 190 6.87 0.15 28.69
C THR A 190 5.60 -0.56 28.21
N ALA A 191 5.77 -1.77 27.70
CA ALA A 191 4.67 -2.62 27.27
C ALA A 191 4.85 -4.06 27.72
N ARG A 192 3.74 -4.81 27.76
CA ARG A 192 3.81 -6.25 27.99
C ARG A 192 4.20 -7.00 26.73
N VAL A 193 3.67 -6.57 25.59
CA VAL A 193 3.99 -7.12 24.28
C VAL A 193 4.49 -6.01 23.36
N VAL A 194 5.56 -6.28 22.61
CA VAL A 194 6.07 -5.42 21.54
C VAL A 194 6.01 -6.21 20.24
N ILE A 195 5.35 -5.62 19.25
CA ILE A 195 5.23 -6.17 17.90
C ILE A 195 6.08 -5.32 16.98
N ARG A 196 7.17 -5.90 16.50
CA ARG A 196 8.00 -5.26 15.48
C ARG A 196 7.48 -5.63 14.10
N THR A 197 7.20 -4.62 13.29
CA THR A 197 6.88 -4.80 11.87
C THR A 197 7.83 -3.98 10.99
N THR A 198 8.92 -3.47 11.57
CA THR A 198 9.89 -2.65 10.86
C THR A 198 11.03 -3.48 10.29
N PHE A 199 11.50 -3.05 9.13
CA PHE A 199 12.54 -3.73 8.39
C PHE A 199 13.85 -2.93 8.41
N GLY A 200 14.97 -3.61 8.67
CA GLY A 200 16.31 -3.06 8.51
C GLY A 200 16.72 -1.99 9.52
N ASP A 201 15.93 -1.75 10.56
CA ASP A 201 16.33 -0.88 11.65
C ASP A 201 17.29 -1.61 12.60
N HIS A 202 18.21 -0.86 13.21
CA HIS A 202 19.27 -1.38 14.08
C HIS A 202 18.81 -1.70 15.51
N TYR A 203 17.52 -1.52 15.82
CA TYR A 203 16.95 -1.88 17.11
C TYR A 203 16.28 -3.26 17.01
N SER A 204 16.71 -4.18 17.87
CA SER A 204 16.03 -5.45 18.11
C SER A 204 16.49 -5.98 19.47
N ILE A 205 15.67 -6.83 20.08
CA ILE A 205 16.13 -7.63 21.23
C ILE A 205 17.18 -8.65 20.76
N LYS A 206 17.12 -9.05 19.48
CA LYS A 206 18.08 -9.94 18.83
C LYS A 206 19.30 -9.15 18.34
N LYS A 207 20.49 -9.59 18.74
CA LYS A 207 21.75 -8.88 18.43
C LYS A 207 22.31 -9.18 17.04
N ASP A 208 22.01 -10.35 16.49
CA ASP A 208 22.60 -10.87 15.25
C ASP A 208 21.49 -11.18 14.22
N GLU A 209 20.78 -10.16 13.74
CA GLU A 209 19.85 -10.29 12.61
C GLU A 209 20.55 -9.98 11.29
N GLU A 210 20.56 -10.94 10.37
CA GLU A 210 21.01 -10.70 9.00
C GLU A 210 19.99 -9.84 8.26
N MET A 211 20.45 -8.71 7.71
CA MET A 211 19.63 -7.90 6.83
C MET A 211 19.62 -8.49 5.42
N VAL A 212 18.45 -8.90 4.95
CA VAL A 212 18.25 -9.32 3.56
C VAL A 212 18.13 -8.08 2.68
N GLY A 213 19.10 -7.82 1.81
CA GLY A 213 19.08 -6.66 0.91
C GLY A 213 17.98 -6.77 -0.16
N PRO A 214 17.63 -5.65 -0.83
CA PRO A 214 16.74 -5.70 -1.98
C PRO A 214 17.42 -6.48 -3.11
N HIS A 215 16.67 -7.34 -3.79
CA HIS A 215 17.21 -8.17 -4.86
C HIS A 215 16.90 -7.60 -6.25
N ASP A 216 15.69 -7.05 -6.40
CA ASP A 216 15.16 -6.63 -7.68
C ASP A 216 14.75 -5.16 -7.68
N ILE A 217 14.91 -4.52 -8.84
CA ILE A 217 14.37 -3.19 -9.13
C ILE A 217 13.00 -3.38 -9.79
N ILE A 218 12.00 -2.64 -9.33
CA ILE A 218 10.75 -2.50 -10.08
C ILE A 218 10.64 -1.07 -10.59
N GLU A 219 10.57 -0.95 -11.90
CA GLU A 219 10.25 0.30 -12.57
C GLU A 219 8.78 0.35 -12.87
N HIS A 220 8.16 1.49 -12.57
CA HIS A 220 6.74 1.70 -12.74
C HIS A 220 6.48 2.86 -13.68
N MET A 221 5.47 2.70 -14.51
CA MET A 221 4.96 3.71 -15.42
C MET A 221 3.44 3.77 -15.29
N LEU A 222 2.92 4.93 -14.91
CA LEU A 222 1.48 5.19 -14.94
C LEU A 222 1.11 5.79 -16.30
N VAL A 223 0.36 5.03 -17.08
CA VAL A 223 -0.04 5.37 -18.45
C VAL A 223 -1.51 5.76 -18.47
N GLU A 224 -1.80 6.89 -19.11
CA GLU A 224 -3.16 7.40 -19.34
C GLU A 224 -4.03 6.39 -20.09
N LYS A 225 -5.33 6.42 -19.80
CA LYS A 225 -6.33 5.56 -20.43
C LYS A 225 -6.29 5.68 -21.96
N ASP A 226 -6.24 4.52 -22.63
CA ASP A 226 -6.61 4.41 -24.04
C ASP A 226 -8.08 4.02 -24.14
N PHE A 227 -8.92 4.86 -24.73
CA PHE A 227 -10.32 4.51 -24.94
C PHE A 227 -10.51 3.55 -26.13
N GLN A 228 -9.54 3.45 -27.03
CA GLN A 228 -9.62 2.55 -28.19
C GLN A 228 -9.03 1.17 -27.88
N ASN A 229 -7.95 1.13 -27.09
CA ASN A 229 -7.21 -0.09 -26.75
C ASN A 229 -7.15 -0.32 -25.23
N GLU A 230 -8.31 -0.27 -24.57
CA GLU A 230 -8.40 -0.39 -23.12
C GLU A 230 -7.94 -1.78 -22.63
N ILE A 231 -7.15 -1.81 -21.55
CA ILE A 231 -6.76 -3.03 -20.85
C ILE A 231 -7.67 -3.22 -19.66
N LYS A 232 -8.51 -4.25 -19.73
CA LYS A 232 -9.50 -4.59 -18.70
C LYS A 232 -9.10 -5.79 -17.84
N HIS A 233 -8.07 -6.51 -18.26
CA HIS A 233 -7.53 -7.67 -17.56
C HIS A 233 -6.13 -7.35 -17.05
N ILE A 234 -5.70 -8.03 -16.00
CA ILE A 234 -4.29 -8.03 -15.63
C ILE A 234 -3.52 -8.83 -16.68
N ILE A 235 -2.41 -8.29 -17.18
CA ILE A 235 -1.50 -9.02 -18.07
C ILE A 235 -0.15 -9.10 -17.40
N LYS A 236 0.39 -10.31 -17.25
CA LYS A 236 1.70 -10.56 -16.67
C LYS A 236 2.53 -11.42 -17.60
N GLU A 237 3.73 -10.99 -17.94
CA GLU A 237 4.62 -11.71 -18.85
C GLU A 237 5.94 -12.01 -18.14
N TYR A 238 6.25 -13.30 -18.00
CA TYR A 238 7.56 -13.78 -17.54
C TYR A 238 8.46 -13.99 -18.76
N LYS A 239 9.62 -13.34 -18.77
CA LYS A 239 10.58 -13.47 -19.86
C LYS A 239 11.66 -14.48 -19.54
N ALA A 240 12.23 -15.06 -20.59
CA ALA A 240 13.39 -15.95 -20.48
C ALA A 240 14.63 -15.26 -19.87
N SER A 241 14.69 -13.92 -19.90
CA SER A 241 15.74 -13.14 -19.23
C SER A 241 15.60 -13.09 -17.70
N GLY A 242 14.49 -13.55 -17.14
CA GLY A 242 14.14 -13.40 -15.72
C GLY A 242 13.37 -12.11 -15.40
N GLU A 243 13.21 -11.23 -16.39
CA GLU A 243 12.39 -10.02 -16.23
C GLU A 243 10.90 -10.36 -16.22
N VAL A 244 10.12 -9.54 -15.52
CA VAL A 244 8.66 -9.71 -15.45
C VAL A 244 7.98 -8.37 -15.73
N ILE A 245 7.11 -8.35 -16.74
CA ILE A 245 6.24 -7.21 -17.02
C ILE A 245 4.87 -7.50 -16.39
N SER A 246 4.28 -6.50 -15.75
CA SER A 246 2.91 -6.56 -15.22
C SER A 246 2.16 -5.30 -15.61
N LEU A 247 1.00 -5.48 -16.24
CA LEU A 247 0.08 -4.42 -16.63
C LEU A 247 -1.20 -4.57 -15.82
N VAL A 248 -1.48 -3.57 -14.98
CA VAL A 248 -2.53 -3.64 -13.97
C VAL A 248 -3.45 -2.42 -14.13
N PRO A 249 -4.77 -2.61 -14.34
CA PRO A 249 -5.73 -1.52 -14.27
C PRO A 249 -5.69 -0.85 -12.89
N THR A 250 -6.07 0.42 -12.79
CA THR A 250 -6.07 1.16 -11.52
C THR A 250 -7.46 1.71 -11.23
N SER A 251 -7.72 2.05 -9.96
CA SER A 251 -8.94 2.75 -9.52
C SER A 251 -9.23 4.06 -10.24
N THR A 252 -8.23 4.64 -10.93
CA THR A 252 -8.38 5.89 -11.69
C THR A 252 -8.58 5.66 -13.20
N ASN A 253 -8.83 4.41 -13.62
CA ASN A 253 -8.91 3.97 -15.02
C ASN A 253 -7.62 4.19 -15.83
N LYS A 254 -6.49 4.43 -15.17
CA LYS A 254 -5.14 4.43 -15.76
C LYS A 254 -4.56 3.03 -15.74
N LEU A 255 -3.51 2.82 -16.52
CA LEU A 255 -2.76 1.56 -16.55
C LEU A 255 -1.46 1.72 -15.78
N LEU A 256 -1.25 0.88 -14.77
CA LEU A 256 0.04 0.74 -14.11
C LEU A 256 0.85 -0.34 -14.84
N ALA A 257 1.89 0.06 -15.55
CA ALA A 257 2.87 -0.86 -16.11
C ALA A 257 4.07 -0.95 -15.17
N SER A 258 4.45 -2.17 -14.79
CA SER A 258 5.57 -2.44 -13.90
C SER A 258 6.53 -3.44 -14.53
N LEU A 259 7.83 -3.16 -14.47
CA LEU A 259 8.89 -4.03 -14.94
C LEU A 259 9.79 -4.40 -13.76
N LYS A 260 9.79 -5.68 -13.41
CA LYS A 260 10.78 -6.26 -12.51
C LYS A 260 12.04 -6.60 -13.29
N THR A 261 13.18 -6.07 -12.87
CA THR A 261 14.48 -6.27 -13.52
C THR A 261 15.63 -6.17 -12.51
N SER A 262 16.81 -6.67 -12.88
CA SER A 262 18.02 -6.59 -12.05
C SER A 262 18.78 -5.27 -12.20
N THR A 263 18.51 -4.53 -13.28
CA THR A 263 19.15 -3.25 -13.59
C THR A 263 18.12 -2.24 -14.07
N SER A 264 18.14 -1.02 -13.54
CA SER A 264 17.26 0.06 -14.03
C SER A 264 17.46 0.28 -15.53
N LYS A 265 16.34 0.46 -16.23
CA LYS A 265 16.28 0.77 -17.66
C LYS A 265 15.99 2.25 -17.85
N GLU A 266 16.48 2.78 -18.97
CA GLU A 266 16.07 4.12 -19.38
C GLU A 266 14.59 4.13 -19.78
N PHE A 267 13.96 5.31 -19.69
CA PHE A 267 12.56 5.51 -20.08
C PHE A 267 12.21 4.91 -21.45
N SER A 268 13.08 5.09 -22.45
CA SER A 268 12.86 4.60 -23.82
C SER A 268 12.80 3.07 -23.89
N GLN A 269 13.61 2.39 -23.07
CA GLN A 269 13.66 0.94 -22.98
C GLN A 269 12.43 0.42 -22.24
N MET A 270 12.12 0.97 -21.05
CA MET A 270 10.92 0.60 -20.28
C MET A 270 9.65 0.81 -21.11
N LYS A 271 9.53 1.95 -21.79
CA LYS A 271 8.41 2.23 -22.71
C LYS A 271 8.31 1.17 -23.81
N LYS A 272 9.41 0.80 -24.45
CA LYS A 272 9.43 -0.24 -25.49
C LYS A 272 8.92 -1.59 -24.96
N GLU A 273 9.25 -1.93 -23.71
CA GLU A 273 8.74 -3.15 -23.08
C GLU A 273 7.22 -3.12 -22.91
N VAL A 274 6.66 -1.97 -22.51
CA VAL A 274 5.21 -1.79 -22.43
C VAL A 274 4.57 -1.83 -23.82
N GLU A 275 5.18 -1.18 -24.82
CA GLU A 275 4.69 -1.15 -26.21
C GLU A 275 4.68 -2.52 -26.89
N ASN A 276 5.57 -3.43 -26.47
CA ASN A 276 5.58 -4.81 -26.98
C ASN A 276 4.28 -5.56 -26.63
N VAL A 277 3.58 -5.13 -25.58
CA VAL A 277 2.32 -5.74 -25.11
C VAL A 277 1.11 -4.95 -25.59
N ILE A 278 1.14 -3.62 -25.44
CA ILE A 278 -0.06 -2.78 -25.64
C ILE A 278 -0.07 -2.01 -26.97
N GLY A 279 0.98 -2.17 -27.78
CA GLY A 279 1.21 -1.40 -29.00
C GLY A 279 1.84 -0.02 -28.73
N PRO A 280 2.25 0.68 -29.80
CA PRO A 280 2.96 1.95 -29.68
C PRO A 280 2.08 3.07 -29.12
N PHE A 281 2.64 3.92 -28.27
CA PHE A 281 1.94 5.08 -27.72
C PHE A 281 2.86 6.31 -27.56
N PRO A 282 2.31 7.54 -27.61
CA PRO A 282 3.09 8.76 -27.45
C PRO A 282 3.62 8.91 -26.01
N PRO A 283 4.87 9.37 -25.80
CA PRO A 283 5.46 9.58 -24.47
C PRO A 283 4.62 10.45 -23.53
N GLU A 284 3.84 11.39 -24.06
CA GLU A 284 2.98 12.32 -23.32
C GLU A 284 1.81 11.63 -22.60
N ARG A 285 1.56 10.34 -22.87
CA ARG A 285 0.60 9.52 -22.11
C ARG A 285 1.18 8.99 -20.80
N VAL A 286 2.46 9.18 -20.53
CA VAL A 286 3.09 8.75 -19.28
C VAL A 286 3.02 9.88 -18.27
N ASP A 287 2.24 9.68 -17.22
CA ASP A 287 2.09 10.68 -16.15
C ASP A 287 3.22 10.59 -15.13
N ILE A 288 3.54 9.36 -14.70
CA ILE A 288 4.44 9.11 -13.57
C ILE A 288 5.38 7.98 -13.95
N ILE A 289 6.66 8.20 -13.63
CA ILE A 289 7.67 7.15 -13.60
C ILE A 289 8.21 7.12 -12.18
N ASN A 290 8.34 5.92 -11.63
CA ASN A 290 8.96 5.73 -10.34
C ASN A 290 9.75 4.44 -10.32
N GLU A 291 10.77 4.40 -9.50
CA GLU A 291 11.52 3.18 -9.19
C GLU A 291 11.21 2.77 -7.76
N SER A 292 11.00 1.48 -7.54
CA SER A 292 10.96 0.89 -6.21
C SER A 292 11.91 -0.30 -6.13
N ARG A 293 12.28 -0.67 -4.91
CA ARG A 293 13.12 -1.83 -4.66
C ARG A 293 12.30 -2.92 -4.01
N ASN A 294 12.35 -4.11 -4.61
CA ASN A 294 11.73 -5.28 -4.08
C ASN A 294 12.65 -5.96 -3.07
N TRP A 295 12.13 -6.08 -1.86
CA TRP A 295 12.75 -6.81 -0.78
C TRP A 295 12.31 -8.27 -0.87
N THR A 296 13.24 -9.17 -0.58
CA THR A 296 13.01 -10.62 -0.54
C THR A 296 13.02 -11.11 0.90
N GLU A 297 12.54 -10.29 1.84
CA GLU A 297 12.37 -10.74 3.22
C GLU A 297 11.37 -11.91 3.22
N PRO A 298 11.64 -12.99 3.99
CA PRO A 298 10.65 -14.03 4.18
C PRO A 298 9.37 -13.46 4.80
N ILE A 299 8.24 -14.00 4.37
CA ILE A 299 6.95 -13.71 5.01
C ILE A 299 6.76 -14.72 6.13
N GLN A 300 7.01 -14.30 7.37
CA GLN A 300 6.89 -15.15 8.55
C GLN A 300 6.75 -14.34 9.84
N ILE A 301 6.40 -15.02 10.92
CA ILE A 301 6.45 -14.46 12.27
C ILE A 301 7.61 -15.14 12.99
N ASP A 302 8.63 -14.37 13.38
CA ASP A 302 9.69 -14.86 14.24
C ASP A 302 9.14 -15.00 15.67
N GLN A 303 9.25 -16.23 16.18
CA GLN A 303 8.69 -16.65 17.47
C GLN A 303 9.77 -16.82 18.55
N GLU A 304 11.05 -16.55 18.26
CA GLU A 304 12.18 -16.80 19.18
C GLU A 304 11.95 -16.20 20.57
N PHE A 305 11.39 -14.98 20.63
CA PHE A 305 11.10 -14.25 21.87
C PHE A 305 9.60 -14.05 22.12
N GLU A 306 8.73 -14.85 21.47
CA GLU A 306 7.27 -14.74 21.61
C GLU A 306 6.84 -14.88 23.07
N ALA A 307 7.36 -15.89 23.78
CA ALA A 307 7.05 -16.13 25.19
C ALA A 307 7.42 -14.95 26.13
N GLU A 308 8.39 -14.12 25.73
CA GLU A 308 8.82 -12.92 26.45
C GLU A 308 7.99 -11.67 26.10
N GLY A 309 7.07 -11.81 25.13
CA GLY A 309 6.22 -10.75 24.62
C GLY A 309 6.84 -9.97 23.46
N TYR A 310 7.89 -10.47 22.80
CA TYR A 310 8.45 -9.84 21.61
C TYR A 310 8.10 -10.66 20.38
N ILE A 311 7.32 -10.06 19.47
CA ILE A 311 6.85 -10.70 18.24
C ILE A 311 7.38 -9.87 17.08
N HIS A 312 8.07 -10.52 16.13
CA HIS A 312 8.59 -9.84 14.95
C HIS A 312 7.93 -10.41 13.69
N ILE A 313 7.16 -9.58 13.00
CA ILE A 313 6.52 -9.94 11.73
C ILE A 313 7.43 -9.48 10.61
N GLN A 314 8.03 -10.45 9.93
CA GLN A 314 8.86 -10.26 8.75
C GLN A 314 7.96 -10.38 7.52
N ALA A 315 7.89 -9.33 6.72
CA ALA A 315 6.99 -9.27 5.58
C ALA A 315 7.31 -8.14 4.60
N LYS A 316 8.53 -7.58 4.58
CA LYS A 316 8.94 -6.64 3.53
C LYS A 316 9.18 -7.43 2.24
N ASN A 317 8.08 -7.71 1.54
CA ASN A 317 7.99 -8.59 0.37
C ASN A 317 6.90 -8.09 -0.59
N TYR A 318 7.00 -8.43 -1.88
CA TYR A 318 6.01 -8.03 -2.90
C TYR A 318 4.59 -8.57 -2.65
N ALA A 319 4.46 -9.64 -1.86
CA ALA A 319 3.17 -10.28 -1.56
C ALA A 319 2.59 -9.89 -0.19
N VAL A 320 3.12 -8.85 0.47
CA VAL A 320 2.71 -8.46 1.83
C VAL A 320 1.22 -8.12 1.97
N ASP A 321 0.69 -7.38 0.99
CA ASP A 321 -0.72 -7.04 0.87
C ASP A 321 -1.61 -8.27 0.67
N ASN A 322 -1.08 -9.30 0.02
CA ASN A 322 -1.76 -10.55 -0.28
C ASN A 322 -1.87 -11.49 0.92
N VAL A 323 -1.00 -11.36 1.92
CA VAL A 323 -1.00 -12.21 3.13
C VAL A 323 -1.51 -11.48 4.37
N LEU A 324 -1.78 -10.18 4.24
CA LEU A 324 -1.90 -9.24 5.35
C LEU A 324 -2.90 -9.72 6.41
N SER A 325 -4.14 -10.01 6.02
CA SER A 325 -5.19 -10.37 6.98
C SER A 325 -4.89 -11.69 7.70
N ALA A 326 -4.29 -12.67 7.00
CA ALA A 326 -3.96 -13.96 7.60
C ALA A 326 -2.76 -13.87 8.55
N ILE A 327 -1.70 -13.15 8.16
CA ILE A 327 -0.49 -13.03 9.00
C ILE A 327 -0.77 -12.18 10.25
N THR A 328 -1.60 -11.14 10.16
CA THR A 328 -1.98 -10.34 11.33
C THR A 328 -2.94 -11.08 12.26
N GLU A 329 -3.83 -11.92 11.72
CA GLU A 329 -4.66 -12.82 12.53
C GLU A 329 -3.80 -13.85 13.29
N ASP A 330 -2.79 -14.43 12.64
CA ASP A 330 -1.88 -15.37 13.29
C ASP A 330 -1.06 -14.69 14.41
N ALA A 331 -0.57 -13.47 14.15
CA ALA A 331 0.14 -12.67 15.16
C ALA A 331 -0.79 -12.24 16.32
N LEU A 332 -2.04 -11.85 16.02
CA LEU A 332 -3.05 -11.53 17.04
C LEU A 332 -3.24 -12.69 18.02
N HIS A 333 -3.38 -13.92 17.52
CA HIS A 333 -3.51 -15.10 18.38
C HIS A 333 -2.32 -15.26 19.33
N MET A 334 -1.10 -14.96 18.89
CA MET A 334 0.10 -14.98 19.75
C MET A 334 0.03 -13.90 20.82
N VAL A 335 -0.30 -12.66 20.43
CA VAL A 335 -0.46 -11.53 21.37
C VAL A 335 -1.48 -11.87 22.46
N LEU A 336 -2.63 -12.43 22.08
CA LEU A 336 -3.72 -12.74 23.01
C LEU A 336 -3.34 -13.79 24.06
N LYS A 337 -2.34 -14.66 23.84
CA LYS A 337 -1.85 -15.59 24.88
C LYS A 337 -1.29 -14.87 26.11
N HIS A 338 -0.82 -13.63 25.95
CA HIS A 338 -0.30 -12.82 27.03
C HIS A 338 -1.40 -12.14 27.84
N PHE A 339 -2.66 -12.14 27.39
CA PHE A 339 -3.73 -11.38 28.01
C PHE A 339 -4.97 -12.25 28.27
N LYS A 340 -5.79 -11.81 29.21
CA LYS A 340 -7.19 -12.26 29.31
C LYS A 340 -8.09 -11.21 28.67
N ALA A 341 -7.76 -10.85 27.43
CA ALA A 341 -8.45 -9.80 26.71
C ALA A 341 -9.89 -10.25 26.37
N LYS A 342 -10.79 -9.29 26.35
CA LYS A 342 -12.17 -9.44 25.93
C LYS A 342 -12.39 -8.61 24.66
N PRO A 343 -13.37 -8.97 23.82
CA PRO A 343 -13.81 -8.07 22.77
C PRO A 343 -14.10 -6.67 23.32
N ASN A 344 -13.70 -5.65 22.57
CA ASN A 344 -14.02 -4.26 22.88
C ASN A 344 -15.53 -4.04 22.62
N SER A 345 -16.27 -3.64 23.65
CA SER A 345 -17.73 -3.43 23.57
C SER A 345 -18.11 -2.21 22.75
N ASP A 346 -17.18 -1.27 22.60
CA ASP A 346 -17.38 0.02 21.92
C ASP A 346 -16.70 0.01 20.54
N TYR A 347 -16.40 -1.18 20.00
CA TYR A 347 -15.71 -1.33 18.72
C TYR A 347 -16.61 -0.95 17.55
N GLU A 348 -16.23 0.10 16.83
CA GLU A 348 -16.86 0.49 15.56
C GLU A 348 -16.00 0.09 14.38
N SER A 349 -16.54 -0.81 13.56
CA SER A 349 -15.84 -1.34 12.39
C SER A 349 -15.84 -0.41 11.18
N LYS A 350 -16.82 0.49 11.09
CA LYS A 350 -17.01 1.31 9.89
C LYS A 350 -16.05 2.47 9.86
N ARG A 351 -15.32 2.59 8.74
CA ARG A 351 -14.55 3.79 8.44
C ARG A 351 -15.46 5.01 8.36
N ARG A 352 -15.00 6.15 8.87
CA ARG A 352 -15.65 7.45 8.68
C ARG A 352 -15.87 7.71 7.18
N LYS A 353 -17.11 8.01 6.79
CA LYS A 353 -17.45 8.36 5.41
C LYS A 353 -16.64 9.59 4.95
N TYR A 354 -16.11 9.51 3.74
CA TYR A 354 -15.47 10.62 3.03
C TYR A 354 -16.02 10.69 1.60
N TYR A 355 -15.74 11.79 0.90
CA TYR A 355 -16.30 12.04 -0.43
C TYR A 355 -15.17 12.18 -1.44
N ARG A 356 -15.36 11.60 -2.62
CA ARG A 356 -14.48 11.76 -3.78
C ARG A 356 -15.27 12.46 -4.87
N PHE A 357 -15.03 13.74 -5.08
CA PHE A 357 -15.90 14.60 -5.90
C PHE A 357 -16.02 14.11 -7.34
N ARG A 358 -14.95 13.50 -7.86
CA ARG A 358 -14.88 12.90 -9.21
C ARG A 358 -15.75 11.66 -9.39
N GLU A 359 -16.10 10.97 -8.30
CA GLU A 359 -16.90 9.72 -8.31
C GLU A 359 -18.39 9.98 -8.09
N MET A 360 -18.75 11.21 -7.70
CA MET A 360 -20.13 11.63 -7.43
C MET A 360 -20.85 12.11 -8.70
N ASP A 361 -22.17 11.95 -8.74
CA ASP A 361 -23.02 12.57 -9.77
C ASP A 361 -23.33 14.05 -9.46
N ASP A 362 -24.03 14.73 -10.37
CA ASP A 362 -24.30 16.16 -10.22
C ASP A 362 -25.28 16.49 -9.08
N GLU A 363 -26.19 15.58 -8.72
CA GLU A 363 -27.11 15.77 -7.59
C GLU A 363 -26.32 15.68 -6.26
N GLU A 364 -25.53 14.62 -6.11
CA GLU A 364 -24.66 14.39 -4.96
C GLU A 364 -23.64 15.54 -4.79
N ARG A 365 -23.05 16.02 -5.89
CA ARG A 365 -22.13 17.17 -5.87
C ARG A 365 -22.82 18.43 -5.37
N ASN A 366 -24.02 18.73 -5.85
CA ASN A 366 -24.76 19.91 -5.40
C ASN A 366 -25.13 19.80 -3.92
N GLU A 367 -25.49 18.62 -3.44
CA GLU A 367 -25.76 18.37 -2.03
C GLU A 367 -24.54 18.66 -1.16
N ILE A 368 -23.38 18.05 -1.45
CA ILE A 368 -22.18 18.27 -0.62
C ILE A 368 -21.68 19.71 -0.67
N ILE A 369 -21.82 20.40 -1.81
CA ILE A 369 -21.48 21.82 -1.95
C ILE A 369 -22.39 22.70 -1.07
N SER A 370 -23.67 22.33 -0.94
CA SER A 370 -24.61 23.05 -0.07
C SER A 370 -24.25 22.91 1.42
N ILE A 371 -23.65 21.78 1.80
CA ILE A 371 -23.22 21.48 3.17
C ILE A 371 -21.87 22.14 3.48
N ASP A 372 -20.88 21.99 2.60
CA ASP A 372 -19.59 22.70 2.69
C ASP A 372 -19.18 23.26 1.31
N PRO A 373 -19.27 24.60 1.13
CA PRO A 373 -18.90 25.27 -0.12
C PRO A 373 -17.45 25.03 -0.59
N LYS A 374 -16.56 24.50 0.27
CA LYS A 374 -15.21 24.09 -0.14
C LYS A 374 -15.21 22.95 -1.16
N TYR A 375 -16.23 22.08 -1.16
CA TYR A 375 -16.40 21.08 -2.21
C TYR A 375 -16.75 21.71 -3.57
N GLY A 376 -17.19 22.98 -3.61
CA GLY A 376 -17.42 23.71 -4.86
C GLY A 376 -16.16 24.36 -5.43
N LYS A 377 -15.03 24.31 -4.71
CA LYS A 377 -13.78 24.98 -5.10
C LYS A 377 -12.80 23.97 -5.67
N MET A 378 -12.70 23.92 -7.00
CA MET A 378 -11.74 23.06 -7.69
C MET A 378 -10.30 23.50 -7.46
N ILE A 379 -9.48 22.61 -6.90
CA ILE A 379 -8.05 22.83 -6.67
C ILE A 379 -7.22 22.18 -7.78
N CYS A 380 -7.58 20.97 -8.20
CA CYS A 380 -6.95 20.25 -9.30
C CYS A 380 -7.98 19.87 -10.37
N LEU A 381 -7.84 20.46 -11.56
CA LEU A 381 -8.68 20.14 -12.72
C LEU A 381 -8.31 18.79 -13.35
N CYS A 382 -7.07 18.34 -13.21
CA CYS A 382 -6.58 17.12 -13.86
C CYS A 382 -7.11 15.85 -13.17
N SER A 383 -7.22 15.90 -11.84
CA SER A 383 -7.69 14.79 -11.02
C SER A 383 -9.10 15.01 -10.45
N ASN A 384 -9.75 16.12 -10.82
CA ASN A 384 -11.03 16.58 -10.27
C ASN A 384 -11.09 16.57 -8.73
N VAL A 385 -10.12 17.25 -8.10
CA VAL A 385 -10.02 17.36 -6.63
C VAL A 385 -10.34 18.78 -6.15
N THR A 386 -11.18 18.86 -5.13
CA THR A 386 -11.73 20.08 -4.52
C THR A 386 -10.94 20.50 -3.27
N GLU A 387 -11.17 21.73 -2.78
CA GLU A 387 -10.62 22.18 -1.49
C GLU A 387 -11.22 21.36 -0.34
N GLY A 388 -12.50 20.99 -0.45
CA GLY A 388 -13.20 20.17 0.54
C GLY A 388 -12.52 18.82 0.79
N GLU A 389 -12.17 18.10 -0.27
CA GLU A 389 -11.45 16.83 -0.18
C GLU A 389 -10.07 16.97 0.49
N ILE A 390 -9.33 18.03 0.17
CA ILE A 390 -8.01 18.27 0.77
C ILE A 390 -8.16 18.56 2.27
N VAL A 391 -9.09 19.45 2.64
CA VAL A 391 -9.34 19.78 4.04
C VAL A 391 -9.82 18.56 4.83
N ASP A 392 -10.72 17.76 4.27
CA ASP A 392 -11.19 16.50 4.89
C ASP A 392 -10.02 15.53 5.10
N SER A 393 -9.15 15.37 4.10
CA SER A 393 -7.98 14.48 4.20
C SER A 393 -7.00 14.86 5.31
N ILE A 394 -6.93 16.15 5.68
CA ILE A 394 -6.07 16.67 6.76
C ILE A 394 -6.72 16.51 8.14
N ARG A 395 -8.04 16.73 8.21
CA ARG A 395 -8.80 16.79 9.47
C ARG A 395 -9.32 15.44 9.95
N ARG A 396 -9.43 14.45 9.07
CA ARG A 396 -9.88 13.10 9.44
C ARG A 396 -8.87 12.40 10.38
N PRO A 397 -9.29 11.32 11.07
CA PRO A 397 -8.39 10.47 11.85
C PRO A 397 -7.15 10.10 11.03
N MET A 398 -5.97 10.11 11.65
CA MET A 398 -4.70 9.89 10.94
C MET A 398 -4.58 10.73 9.65
N GLY A 399 -5.05 11.98 9.68
CA GLY A 399 -5.10 12.85 8.50
C GLY A 399 -3.73 13.26 7.99
N ALA A 400 -3.68 13.68 6.73
CA ALA A 400 -2.47 14.08 6.03
C ALA A 400 -1.70 15.20 6.76
N ARG A 401 -0.37 15.09 6.78
CA ARG A 401 0.53 16.10 7.37
C ARG A 401 1.54 16.68 6.37
N THR A 402 1.63 16.07 5.18
CA THR A 402 2.60 16.41 4.13
C THR A 402 1.89 16.55 2.78
N VAL A 403 2.57 17.12 1.78
CA VAL A 403 2.02 17.19 0.42
C VAL A 403 1.73 15.80 -0.13
N GLU A 404 2.61 14.83 0.13
CA GLU A 404 2.44 13.46 -0.30
C GLU A 404 1.29 12.77 0.45
N GLY A 405 1.10 13.04 1.75
CA GLY A 405 -0.07 12.56 2.50
C GLY A 405 -1.40 13.02 1.89
N VAL A 406 -1.46 14.26 1.37
CA VAL A 406 -2.64 14.77 0.65
C VAL A 406 -2.78 14.08 -0.71
N ARG A 407 -1.67 13.96 -1.46
CA ARG A 407 -1.63 13.25 -2.76
C ARG A 407 -2.19 11.85 -2.63
N ARG A 408 -1.75 11.10 -1.62
CA ARG A 408 -2.15 9.70 -1.43
C ARG A 408 -3.62 9.54 -1.09
N ARG A 409 -4.21 10.43 -0.27
CA ARG A 409 -5.62 10.36 0.14
C ARG A 409 -6.62 10.87 -0.91
N THR A 410 -6.20 11.83 -1.75
CA THR A 410 -7.12 12.51 -2.68
C THR A 410 -6.87 12.18 -4.15
N GLY A 411 -5.67 11.68 -4.49
CA GLY A 411 -5.22 11.50 -5.86
C GLY A 411 -4.85 12.81 -6.57
N ILE A 412 -4.74 13.91 -5.83
CA ILE A 412 -4.27 15.19 -6.39
C ILE A 412 -2.83 15.03 -6.91
N VAL A 413 -2.47 15.76 -7.96
CA VAL A 413 -1.14 15.70 -8.60
C VAL A 413 -0.90 14.46 -9.49
N PHE A 414 -1.74 13.42 -9.46
CA PHE A 414 -1.59 12.26 -10.36
C PHE A 414 -2.00 12.49 -11.83
N GLY A 415 -2.46 13.70 -12.18
CA GLY A 415 -2.77 14.06 -13.57
C GLY A 415 -1.58 14.69 -14.30
N ARG A 416 -1.72 14.86 -15.62
CA ARG A 416 -0.67 15.31 -16.55
C ARG A 416 0.16 16.52 -16.14
N CYS A 417 -0.40 17.46 -15.37
CA CYS A 417 0.36 18.64 -14.93
C CYS A 417 1.33 18.37 -13.79
N GLN A 418 1.29 17.19 -13.15
CA GLN A 418 2.19 16.77 -12.07
C GLN A 418 2.40 17.84 -10.98
N GLY A 419 1.34 18.62 -10.71
CA GLY A 419 1.32 19.58 -9.61
C GLY A 419 1.63 21.03 -10.00
N SER A 420 1.91 21.34 -11.27
CA SER A 420 2.28 22.71 -11.70
C SER A 420 1.31 23.80 -11.25
N TYR A 421 0.01 23.49 -11.12
CA TYR A 421 -1.01 24.46 -10.71
C TYR A 421 -1.51 24.30 -9.27
N CYS A 422 -1.55 23.07 -8.76
CA CYS A 422 -2.20 22.78 -7.48
C CYS A 422 -1.22 22.72 -6.30
N LEU A 423 0.09 22.54 -6.53
CA LEU A 423 1.06 22.35 -5.45
C LEU A 423 1.09 23.52 -4.46
N THR A 424 1.17 24.76 -4.94
CA THR A 424 1.14 25.95 -4.08
C THR A 424 -0.17 26.07 -3.28
N LYS A 425 -1.30 25.65 -3.87
CA LYS A 425 -2.60 25.64 -3.18
C LYS A 425 -2.63 24.59 -2.07
N ILE A 426 -2.12 23.39 -2.33
CA ILE A 426 -2.00 22.31 -1.32
C ILE A 426 -1.17 22.79 -0.13
N ILE A 427 -0.01 23.39 -0.38
CA ILE A 427 0.87 23.92 0.67
C ILE A 427 0.14 24.99 1.51
N GLY A 428 -0.57 25.91 0.85
CA GLY A 428 -1.36 26.94 1.53
C GLY A 428 -2.48 26.36 2.40
N ILE A 429 -3.18 25.33 1.91
CA ILE A 429 -4.23 24.64 2.68
C ILE A 429 -3.61 23.90 3.87
N LEU A 430 -2.54 23.11 3.67
CA LEU A 430 -1.83 22.43 4.76
C LEU A 430 -1.34 23.40 5.84
N ALA A 431 -0.69 24.49 5.45
CA ALA A 431 -0.20 25.52 6.37
C ALA A 431 -1.35 26.10 7.21
N ARG A 432 -2.48 26.40 6.57
CA ARG A 432 -3.68 26.91 7.24
C ARG A 432 -4.28 25.89 8.21
N GLU A 433 -4.50 24.66 7.76
CA GLU A 433 -5.17 23.62 8.55
C GLU A 433 -4.31 23.08 9.69
N LEU A 434 -2.98 23.11 9.55
CA LEU A 434 -2.03 22.65 10.58
C LEU A 434 -1.51 23.79 11.46
N HIS A 435 -1.95 25.03 11.23
CA HIS A 435 -1.45 26.23 11.91
C HIS A 435 0.08 26.38 11.84
N LYS A 436 0.67 26.10 10.68
CA LYS A 436 2.11 26.18 10.41
C LYS A 436 2.44 27.24 9.35
N SER A 437 3.70 27.67 9.29
CA SER A 437 4.19 28.44 8.15
C SER A 437 4.23 27.57 6.89
N PRO A 438 3.98 28.12 5.68
CA PRO A 438 4.24 27.42 4.43
C PRO A 438 5.68 26.87 4.29
N LEU A 439 6.65 27.48 4.98
CA LEU A 439 8.06 27.05 5.01
C LEU A 439 8.29 25.77 5.85
N GLU A 440 7.33 25.40 6.69
CA GLU A 440 7.39 24.22 7.55
C GLU A 440 6.67 23.01 6.93
N ILE A 441 6.06 23.19 5.75
CA ILE A 441 5.38 22.10 5.04
C ILE A 441 6.40 21.27 4.28
N MET A 442 6.41 19.98 4.63
CA MET A 442 7.27 18.96 4.03
C MET A 442 6.58 18.29 2.83
N ASN A 443 7.38 17.80 1.88
CA ASN A 443 6.90 16.98 0.78
C ASN A 443 6.39 15.63 1.29
N ASP A 444 7.27 14.88 1.94
CA ASP A 444 7.05 13.51 2.43
C ASP A 444 7.88 13.23 3.69
N LYS A 445 9.19 13.51 3.65
CA LYS A 445 10.12 13.14 4.74
C LYS A 445 10.72 14.34 5.47
N LYS A 446 11.48 14.06 6.53
CA LYS A 446 12.20 15.10 7.28
C LYS A 446 13.20 15.80 6.37
N ASN A 447 13.24 17.13 6.46
CA ASN A 447 14.07 18.00 5.61
C ASN A 447 13.71 17.95 4.11
N SER A 448 12.44 17.67 3.78
CA SER A 448 11.91 17.74 2.40
C SER A 448 11.07 19.01 2.19
N GLN A 449 11.52 20.16 2.67
CA GLN A 449 10.78 21.41 2.54
C GLN A 449 10.43 21.69 1.07
N VAL A 450 9.17 21.97 0.80
CA VAL A 450 8.71 22.30 -0.57
C VAL A 450 8.99 23.76 -0.92
N VAL A 451 9.00 24.64 0.09
CA VAL A 451 9.29 26.07 -0.04
C VAL A 451 10.41 26.42 0.93
N PHE A 452 11.51 26.96 0.41
CA PHE A 452 12.71 27.26 1.22
C PHE A 452 12.72 28.68 1.82
N ALA A 453 12.14 29.65 1.13
CA ALA A 453 12.14 31.05 1.55
C ALA A 453 11.03 31.85 0.88
N ARG A 454 10.75 33.05 1.40
CA ARG A 454 9.89 34.03 0.75
C ARG A 454 10.68 34.82 -0.29
N ILE A 455 10.11 35.02 -1.48
CA ILE A 455 10.70 35.90 -2.50
C ILE A 455 10.66 37.33 -1.92
N LYS A 456 11.85 37.95 -1.73
CA LYS A 456 12.15 39.25 -1.09
C LYS A 456 12.61 39.26 0.37
N GLU A 457 13.06 38.12 0.93
CA GLU A 457 13.88 38.13 2.16
C GLU A 457 15.40 38.30 1.89
N PHE A 458 15.79 38.59 0.65
CA PHE A 458 17.16 38.98 0.29
C PHE A 458 17.34 40.49 0.38
N ASP A 459 17.28 41.07 1.57
CA ASP A 459 17.78 42.43 1.84
C ASP A 459 18.08 42.55 3.35
N GLY A 460 19.34 42.40 3.74
CA GLY A 460 19.78 42.63 5.12
C GLY A 460 21.05 41.93 5.59
N ARG A 461 22.06 41.72 4.73
CA ARG A 461 23.44 41.48 5.20
C ARG A 461 24.34 42.62 4.74
#